data_AF-A0A553PJB3-F1
#
_entry.id   AF-A0A553PJB3-F1
#
_cell.length_a   1.000
_cell.length_b   1.000
_cell.length_c   1.000
_cell.angle_alpha   90.00
_cell.angle_beta   90.00
_cell.angle_gamma   90.00
#
_symmetry.space_group_name_H-M   'P 1'
#
loop_
_entity.id
_entity.type
_entity.pdbx_description
1 polymer ?
#
loop_
_entity_poly.entity_id
_entity_poly.type
_entity_poly.pdbx_seq_one_letter_code
_entity_poly.pdbx_strand_id
1 'polypeptide(L)'
;MNFACTNASFYGAGVTKEVMFQAVQDYLQGANDQSMDIRLSLPVTIVHVLSSSTHQFMVCAFLGAALNNSPPIPNDPKISIW
;
A
#
# COMPACT_ATOMS: atom_id res chain seq x y z
N MET A 1 7.75 -5.14 -10.88
CA MET A 1 6.38 -5.50 -10.50
C MET A 1 6.01 -4.49 -9.46
N ASN A 2 5.08 -3.59 -9.77
CA ASN A 2 4.78 -2.48 -8.86
C ASN A 2 3.70 -2.87 -7.85
N PHE A 3 3.96 -2.54 -6.59
CA PHE A 3 3.04 -2.68 -5.48
C PHE A 3 2.79 -1.32 -4.84
N ALA A 4 1.55 -1.04 -4.47
CA ALA A 4 1.26 0.03 -3.52
C ALA A 4 1.30 -0.55 -2.11
N CYS A 5 2.16 0.01 -1.27
CA CYS A 5 2.45 -0.50 0.07
C CYS A 5 2.27 0.58 1.14
N THR A 6 1.90 0.16 2.35
CA THR A 6 1.95 1.01 3.55
C THR A 6 2.47 0.24 4.76
N ASN A 7 3.18 0.93 5.65
CA ASN A 7 3.81 0.34 6.84
C ASN A 7 3.09 0.80 8.12
N ALA A 8 2.94 -0.12 9.07
CA ALA A 8 2.38 0.14 10.40
C ALA A 8 3.06 1.30 11.15
N SER A 9 4.34 1.57 10.87
CA SER A 9 5.09 2.69 11.45
C SER A 9 4.47 4.06 11.20
N PHE A 10 3.65 4.23 10.15
CA PHE A 10 2.97 5.49 9.83
C PHE A 10 1.74 5.78 10.68
N TYR A 11 1.22 4.80 11.43
CA TYR A 11 -0.10 4.87 12.09
C TYR A 11 -0.02 4.82 13.62
N GLY A 12 1.17 4.59 14.18
CA GLY A 12 1.37 4.49 15.63
C GLY A 12 0.99 3.13 16.22
N ALA A 13 1.05 3.05 17.55
CA ALA A 13 0.76 1.80 18.27
C ALA A 13 -0.73 1.40 18.12
N GLY A 14 -0.98 0.11 17.88
CA GLY A 14 -2.34 -0.44 17.82
C GLY A 14 -3.04 -0.35 16.45
N VAL A 15 -2.35 0.10 15.39
CA VAL A 15 -2.89 0.03 14.03
C VAL A 15 -3.20 -1.42 13.62
N THR A 16 -4.33 -1.61 12.94
CA THR A 16 -4.73 -2.92 12.42
C THR A 16 -4.41 -3.05 10.93
N LYS A 17 -4.41 -4.30 10.44
CA LYS A 17 -4.15 -4.60 9.03
C LYS A 17 -5.26 -4.07 8.12
N GLU A 18 -6.48 -3.99 8.64
CA GLU A 18 -7.65 -3.46 7.95
C GLU A 18 -7.51 -1.96 7.71
N VAL A 19 -7.02 -1.20 8.69
CA VAL A 19 -6.75 0.25 8.53
C VAL A 19 -5.66 0.49 7.47
N MET A 20 -4.60 -0.31 7.51
CA MET A 20 -3.54 -0.24 6.49
C MET A 20 -4.05 -0.64 5.10
N PHE A 21 -4.89 -1.67 5.02
CA PHE A 21 -5.50 -2.10 3.77
C PHE A 21 -6.45 -1.03 3.21
N GLN A 22 -7.22 -0.36 4.08
CA GLN A 22 -8.08 0.75 3.66
C GLN A 22 -7.28 1.88 3.02
N ALA A 23 -6.13 2.25 3.59
CA ALA A 23 -5.28 3.29 3.00
C ALA A 23 -4.76 2.90 1.60
N VAL A 24 -4.39 1.62 1.40
CA VAL A 24 -4.03 1.11 0.07
C VAL A 24 -5.24 1.10 -0.86
N GLN A 25 -6.42 0.75 -0.36
CA GLN A 25 -7.66 0.76 -1.12
C GLN A 25 -8.06 2.17 -1.57
N ASP A 26 -7.89 3.19 -0.71
CA ASP A 26 -8.17 4.58 -1.06
C ASP A 26 -7.29 5.05 -2.23
N TYR A 27 -5.99 4.70 -2.21
CA TYR A 27 -5.08 4.96 -3.33
C TYR A 27 -5.58 4.30 -4.63
N LEU A 28 -5.99 3.03 -4.55
CA LEU A 28 -6.54 2.29 -5.69
C LEU A 28 -7.87 2.89 -6.18
N GLN A 29 -8.67 3.51 -5.31
CA GLN A 29 -9.96 4.11 -5.64
C GLN A 29 -9.88 5.58 -6.10
N GLY A 30 -8.67 6.04 -6.47
CA GLY A 30 -8.48 7.38 -7.03
C GLY A 30 -7.86 8.40 -6.09
N ALA A 31 -7.40 8.02 -4.89
CA ALA A 31 -6.58 8.89 -4.03
C ALA A 31 -5.12 8.96 -4.53
N ASN A 32 -4.97 9.32 -5.79
CA ASN A 32 -3.70 9.51 -6.49
C ASN A 32 -3.76 10.77 -7.37
N ASP A 33 -2.60 11.18 -7.87
CA ASP A 33 -2.41 12.42 -8.65
C ASP A 33 -3.24 12.49 -9.93
N GLN A 34 -3.67 11.33 -10.44
CA GLN A 34 -4.44 11.20 -11.67
C GLN A 34 -5.93 10.95 -11.43
N SER A 35 -6.38 10.88 -10.17
CA SER A 35 -7.75 10.46 -9.81
C SER A 35 -8.15 9.13 -10.49
N MET A 36 -7.17 8.26 -10.72
CA MET A 36 -7.33 7.04 -11.49
C MET A 36 -7.87 5.92 -10.59
N ASP A 37 -8.97 5.29 -11.00
CA ASP A 37 -9.43 4.04 -10.40
C ASP A 37 -8.57 2.87 -10.94
N ILE A 38 -7.80 2.28 -10.03
CA ILE A 38 -6.98 1.11 -10.25
C ILE A 38 -7.74 -0.10 -9.72
N ARG A 39 -8.17 -0.96 -10.64
CA ARG A 39 -8.80 -2.23 -10.27
C ARG A 39 -7.88 -3.03 -9.36
N LEU A 40 -8.35 -3.33 -8.15
CA LEU A 40 -7.65 -4.20 -7.21
C LEU A 40 -7.30 -5.52 -7.90
N SER A 41 -6.03 -5.87 -7.85
CA SER A 41 -5.53 -7.15 -8.35
C SER A 41 -5.03 -8.01 -7.20
N LEU A 42 -5.21 -9.33 -7.34
CA LEU A 42 -4.68 -10.30 -6.38
C LEU A 42 -3.26 -10.69 -6.81
N PRO A 43 -2.34 -10.94 -5.86
CA PRO A 43 -2.58 -11.01 -4.41
C PRO A 43 -2.47 -9.65 -3.69
N VAL A 44 -3.11 -9.57 -2.52
CA VAL A 44 -2.75 -8.62 -1.46
C VAL A 44 -1.80 -9.35 -0.51
N THR A 45 -0.64 -8.76 -0.27
CA THR A 45 0.43 -9.36 0.52
C THR A 45 0.58 -8.61 1.83
N ILE A 46 0.75 -9.36 2.92
CA ILE A 46 1.13 -8.81 4.22
C ILE A 46 2.55 -9.26 4.51
N VAL A 47 3.47 -8.30 4.61
CA VAL A 47 4.86 -8.54 4.95
C VAL A 47 5.04 -8.26 6.43
N HIS A 48 5.53 -9.25 7.18
CA HIS A 48 5.92 -9.08 8.57
C HIS A 48 7.44 -8.88 8.61
N VAL A 49 7.86 -7.65 8.89
CA VAL A 49 9.26 -7.27 9.04
C VAL A 49 9.64 -7.46 10.50
N LEU A 50 10.53 -8.42 10.75
CA LEU A 50 11.03 -8.78 12.07
C LEU A 50 12.44 -8.18 12.24
N SER A 51 12.62 -7.36 13.28
CA SER A 51 13.93 -6.94 13.77
C SER A 51 14.13 -7.41 15.23
N SER A 52 15.33 -7.26 15.78
CA SER A 52 15.64 -7.68 17.15
C SER A 52 14.80 -6.99 18.24
N SER A 53 14.17 -5.86 17.93
CA SER A 53 13.36 -5.08 18.89
C SER A 53 12.05 -4.54 18.31
N THR A 54 11.76 -4.80 17.03
CA THR A 54 10.60 -4.22 16.35
C THR A 54 9.89 -5.26 15.48
N HIS A 55 8.57 -5.34 15.64
CA HIS A 55 7.67 -6.07 14.76
C HIS A 55 6.90 -5.04 13.94
N GLN A 56 7.13 -4.99 12.63
CA GLN A 56 6.39 -4.11 11.73
C GLN A 56 5.63 -4.91 10.69
N PHE A 57 4.41 -4.49 10.41
CA PHE A 57 3.62 -5.04 9.32
C PHE A 57 3.59 -4.04 8.17
N MET A 58 3.65 -4.56 6.96
CA MET A 58 3.43 -3.80 5.74
C MET A 58 2.35 -4.51 4.93
N VAL A 59 1.39 -3.75 4.40
CA VAL A 59 0.34 -4.24 3.51
C VAL A 59 0.65 -3.74 2.11
N CYS A 60 0.66 -4.63 1.13
CA CYS A 60 0.96 -4.33 -0.26
C CYS A 60 -0.10 -4.90 -1.20
N ALA A 61 -0.61 -4.09 -2.12
CA ALA A 61 -1.47 -4.54 -3.20
C ALA A 61 -0.74 -4.46 -4.54
N PHE A 62 -0.86 -5.52 -5.34
CA PHE A 62 -0.30 -5.54 -6.70
C PHE A 62 -1.07 -4.56 -7.60
N LEU A 63 -0.36 -3.76 -8.40
CA LEU A 63 -0.96 -2.75 -9.29
C LEU A 63 -1.27 -3.29 -10.69
N GLY A 64 -0.90 -4.54 -10.99
CA GLY A 64 -1.07 -5.10 -12.32
C GLY A 64 0.06 -4.73 -13.29
N ALA A 65 0.20 -5.51 -14.36
CA ALA A 65 1.27 -5.33 -15.34
C ALA A 65 1.16 -4.02 -16.13
N ALA A 66 -0.06 -3.51 -16.33
CA ALA A 66 -0.30 -2.27 -17.09
C ALA A 66 0.31 -1.03 -16.42
N LEU A 67 0.39 -1.02 -15.08
CA LEU A 67 0.90 0.11 -14.29
C LEU A 67 2.36 -0.11 -13.84
N ASN A 68 3.03 -1.13 -14.36
CA ASN A 68 4.36 -1.52 -13.93
C ASN A 68 5.46 -0.50 -14.33
N ASN A 69 5.20 0.35 -15.32
CA ASN A 69 6.17 1.36 -15.79
C ASN A 69 5.78 2.78 -15.38
N SER A 70 4.50 3.02 -15.04
CA SER A 70 3.99 4.35 -14.72
C SER A 70 2.78 4.24 -13.78
N PRO A 71 3.00 3.86 -12.52
CA PRO A 71 1.93 3.91 -11.51
C PRO A 71 1.64 5.38 -11.16
N PRO A 72 0.37 5.75 -10.92
CA PRO A 72 0.04 7.10 -10.49
C PRO A 72 0.61 7.37 -9.08
N ILE A 73 0.96 8.62 -8.81
CA ILE A 73 1.62 9.04 -7.58
C ILE A 73 0.58 9.08 -6.45
N PRO A 74 0.80 8.44 -5.29
CA PRO A 74 -0.13 8.52 -4.18
C PRO A 74 -0.25 9.94 -3.62
N ASN A 75 -1.47 10.35 -3.25
CA ASN A 75 -1.69 11.60 -2.54
C ASN A 75 -1.35 11.48 -1.03
N ASP A 76 -1.53 10.27 -0.47
CA ASP A 76 -1.19 9.99 0.92
C ASP A 76 0.30 9.62 1.05
N PRO A 77 1.11 10.39 1.81
CA PRO A 77 2.54 10.11 2.00
C PRO A 77 2.83 8.79 2.74
N LYS A 78 1.81 8.15 3.33
CA LYS A 78 1.92 6.83 3.96
C LYS A 78 1.89 5.69 2.94
N ILE A 79 1.54 5.97 1.69
CA ILE A 79 1.56 5.00 0.59
C ILE A 79 2.86 5.18 -0.20
N SER A 80 3.54 4.06 -0.46
CA SER A 80 4.74 4.02 -1.27
C SER A 80 4.57 3.03 -2.42
N ILE A 81 5.14 3.35 -3.58
CA ILE A 81 5.19 2.44 -4.72
C ILE A 81 6.53 1.69 -4.67
N TRP A 82 6.46 0.36 -4.68
CA TRP A 82 7.61 -0.57 -4.63
C TRP A 82 7.71 -1.37 -5.92
#